data_AF-A0A4Z0EAQ9-F1
#
_entry.id   AF-A0A4Z0EAQ9-F1
#
_cell.length_a   1.000
_cell.length_b   1.000
_cell.length_c   1.000
_cell.angle_alpha   90.00
_cell.angle_beta   90.00
_cell.angle_gamma   90.00
#
_symmetry.space_group_name_H-M   'P 1'
#
loop_
_entity.id
_entity.type
_entity.pdbx_description
1 polymer ?
#
loop_
_entity_poly.entity_id
_entity_poly.type
_entity_poly.pdbx_seq_one_letter_code
_entity_poly.pdbx_strand_id
1 'polypeptide(L)'
;MRILLGVLPAVFLAGCNTAERREPIPPPPSPSAVLPALPASPAAALGPVLDGNGACTGPAPGTAAAIETGIGECDLVRLKGRPPTDVLVGEGRSGREVQVLYTEPGAKELYFFVNNRLDRIVR
;
A
#
# COMPACT_ATOMS: atom_id res chain seq x y z
N MET A 1 -33.55 -54.52 -3.08
CA MET A 1 -33.74 -55.91 -2.62
C MET A 1 -32.44 -56.66 -2.87
N ARG A 2 -31.74 -57.03 -1.77
CA ARG A 2 -30.79 -58.14 -1.52
C ARG A 2 -29.75 -58.46 -2.62
N ILE A 3 -28.46 -58.58 -2.27
CA ILE A 3 -27.85 -59.88 -1.93
C ILE A 3 -26.55 -59.70 -1.10
N LEU A 4 -26.58 -60.36 0.08
CA LEU A 4 -25.54 -61.10 0.85
C LEU A 4 -24.14 -60.48 1.11
N LEU A 5 -23.66 -60.30 2.35
CA LEU A 5 -23.51 -61.15 3.56
C LEU A 5 -22.34 -62.17 3.49
N GLY A 6 -21.38 -62.01 4.41
CA GLY A 6 -20.38 -63.02 4.85
C GLY A 6 -18.93 -62.67 4.48
N VAL A 7 -17.87 -62.86 5.27
CA VAL A 7 -17.62 -63.61 6.52
C VAL A 7 -16.35 -63.04 7.21
N LEU A 8 -16.29 -63.22 8.53
CA LEU A 8 -15.31 -62.91 9.59
C LEU A 8 -13.91 -63.61 9.42
N PRO A 9 -12.99 -63.57 10.41
CA PRO A 9 -11.88 -62.64 10.70
C PRO A 9 -10.45 -63.22 10.47
N ALA A 10 -9.37 -62.43 10.56
CA ALA A 10 -8.02 -62.96 10.83
C ALA A 10 -7.11 -61.95 11.54
N VAL A 11 -6.78 -62.28 12.79
CA VAL A 11 -5.75 -61.69 13.63
C VAL A 11 -4.38 -62.10 13.08
N PHE A 12 -3.47 -61.14 12.85
CA PHE A 12 -2.04 -61.38 13.02
C PHE A 12 -1.36 -60.09 13.50
N LEU A 13 -1.10 -60.07 14.81
CA LEU A 13 -0.12 -59.20 15.44
C LEU A 13 1.27 -59.76 15.10
N ALA A 14 1.97 -59.10 14.18
CA ALA A 14 3.40 -59.31 13.97
C ALA A 14 4.12 -57.99 14.27
N GLY A 15 4.83 -57.98 15.40
CA GLY A 15 5.71 -56.89 15.80
C GLY A 15 7.04 -56.89 15.04
N CYS A 16 7.87 -55.93 15.42
CA CYS A 16 9.24 -55.64 14.97
C CYS A 16 9.36 -54.72 13.74
N ASN A 17 9.39 -53.41 14.00
CA ASN A 17 10.40 -52.54 13.40
C ASN A 17 10.93 -51.60 14.48
N THR A 18 11.98 -52.05 15.17
CA THR A 18 12.84 -51.20 15.99
C THR A 18 13.93 -50.66 15.09
N ALA A 19 13.78 -49.42 14.64
CA ALA A 19 14.89 -48.50 14.34
C ALA A 19 14.29 -47.23 13.76
N GLU A 20 14.21 -46.17 14.55
CA GLU A 20 14.70 -44.87 14.06
C GLU A 20 15.23 -44.03 15.21
N ARG A 21 16.43 -43.55 14.95
CA ARG A 21 17.28 -42.72 15.78
C ARG A 21 16.57 -41.39 15.99
N ARG A 22 16.30 -41.03 17.25
CA ARG A 22 15.71 -39.73 17.58
C ARG A 22 16.75 -38.64 17.37
N GLU A 23 16.69 -37.98 16.22
CA GLU A 23 17.37 -36.72 15.95
C GLU A 23 16.89 -35.69 16.98
N PRO A 24 17.78 -34.90 17.62
CA PRO A 24 17.36 -33.83 18.53
C PRO A 24 16.51 -32.81 17.79
N ILE A 25 15.24 -32.68 18.20
CA ILE A 25 14.34 -31.65 17.69
C ILE A 25 14.92 -30.28 18.11
N PRO A 26 15.26 -29.37 17.18
CA PRO A 26 15.63 -28.02 17.54
C PRO A 26 14.43 -27.35 18.24
N PRO A 27 14.66 -26.56 19.31
CA PRO A 27 13.57 -25.93 20.05
C PRO A 27 12.74 -25.04 19.12
N PRO A 28 11.41 -24.97 19.32
CA PRO A 28 10.55 -24.13 18.50
C PRO A 28 10.97 -22.66 18.62
N PRO A 29 10.95 -21.88 17.53
CA PRO A 29 11.19 -20.45 17.59
C PRO A 29 10.14 -19.79 18.47
N SER A 30 10.57 -18.82 19.28
CA SER A 30 9.73 -18.08 20.23
C SER A 30 8.52 -17.43 19.52
N PRO A 31 7.30 -17.48 20.09
CA PRO A 31 6.08 -16.95 19.47
C PRO A 31 5.95 -15.42 19.52
N SER A 32 7.07 -14.69 19.63
CA SER A 32 7.07 -13.25 19.88
C SER A 32 7.89 -12.49 18.85
N ALA A 33 7.41 -12.47 17.59
CA ALA A 33 7.66 -11.37 16.65
C ALA A 33 6.92 -11.60 15.32
N VAL A 34 5.59 -11.79 15.35
CA VAL A 34 4.78 -11.48 14.17
C VAL A 34 4.01 -10.22 14.53
N LEU A 35 4.65 -9.06 14.31
CA LEU A 35 3.92 -7.80 14.24
C LEU A 35 2.83 -7.97 13.17
N PRO A 36 1.57 -7.62 13.44
CA PRO A 36 0.57 -7.55 12.39
C PRO A 36 1.08 -6.57 11.33
N ALA A 37 1.26 -7.02 10.09
CA ALA A 37 1.42 -6.11 8.98
C ALA A 37 0.15 -5.26 8.93
N LEU A 38 0.22 -4.01 9.37
CA LEU A 38 -0.90 -3.08 9.18
C LEU A 38 -1.17 -3.03 7.67
N PRO A 39 -2.45 -3.12 7.24
CA PRO A 39 -2.78 -2.94 5.84
C PRO A 39 -2.25 -1.56 5.42
N ALA A 40 -1.30 -1.53 4.50
CA ALA A 40 -0.79 -0.29 3.94
C ALA A 40 -1.97 0.46 3.34
N SER A 41 -2.39 1.57 3.96
CA SER A 41 -3.39 2.44 3.35
C SER A 41 -2.87 2.87 1.97
N PRO A 42 -3.72 2.98 0.93
CA PRO A 42 -3.27 3.36 -0.42
C PRO A 42 -2.43 4.64 -0.43
N ALA A 43 -2.71 5.57 0.50
CA ALA A 43 -1.96 6.80 0.70
C ALA A 43 -0.48 6.58 1.11
N ALA A 44 -0.16 5.53 1.88
CA ALA A 44 1.21 5.23 2.29
C ALA A 44 2.09 4.80 1.10
N ALA A 45 1.50 4.19 0.07
CA ALA A 45 2.20 3.81 -1.14
C ALA A 45 2.53 5.00 -2.06
N LEU A 46 1.77 6.10 -1.94
CA LEU A 46 1.94 7.29 -2.78
C LEU A 46 3.03 8.23 -2.27
N GLY A 47 3.46 8.09 -1.01
CA GLY A 47 4.32 9.05 -0.33
C GLY A 47 3.54 10.26 0.20
N PRO A 48 4.21 11.38 0.53
CA PRO A 48 3.56 12.60 1.03
C PRO A 48 2.58 13.18 0.01
N VAL A 49 1.36 13.48 0.46
CA VAL A 49 0.25 13.99 -0.36
C VAL A 49 -0.35 15.26 0.25
N LEU A 50 -1.09 16.01 -0.55
CA LEU A 50 -1.89 17.14 -0.06
C LEU A 50 -3.20 16.67 0.57
N ASP A 51 -3.60 17.29 1.68
CA ASP A 51 -4.96 17.20 2.18
C ASP A 51 -5.87 18.27 1.53
N GLY A 52 -7.17 18.20 1.83
CA GLY A 52 -8.14 19.17 1.32
C GLY A 52 -7.97 20.61 1.84
N ASN A 53 -7.08 20.83 2.81
CA ASN A 53 -6.75 22.16 3.33
C ASN A 53 -5.45 22.71 2.70
N GLY A 54 -4.84 21.98 1.78
CA GLY A 54 -3.58 22.37 1.15
C GLY A 54 -2.35 22.12 2.01
N ALA A 55 -2.46 21.36 3.11
CA ALA A 55 -1.32 20.95 3.92
C ALA A 55 -0.75 19.62 3.42
N CYS A 56 0.56 19.47 3.53
CA CYS A 56 1.24 18.22 3.23
C CYS A 56 1.17 17.25 4.41
N THR A 57 0.83 16.00 4.13
CA THR A 57 0.80 14.92 5.15
C THR A 57 2.18 14.53 5.67
N GLY A 58 3.25 14.97 4.99
CA GLY A 58 4.63 14.74 5.37
C GLY A 58 5.58 15.67 4.61
N PRO A 59 6.89 15.63 4.91
CA PRO A 59 7.88 16.47 4.24
C PRO A 59 7.94 16.13 2.74
N ALA A 60 8.06 17.16 1.89
CA ALA A 60 8.24 16.95 0.47
C ALA A 60 9.56 16.18 0.20
N PRO A 61 9.56 15.16 -0.69
CA PRO A 61 10.76 14.37 -0.99
C PRO A 61 11.94 15.19 -1.53
N GLY A 62 11.67 16.30 -2.22
CA GLY A 62 12.72 17.20 -2.70
C GLY A 62 13.44 16.71 -3.97
N THR A 63 12.89 15.69 -4.64
CA THR A 63 13.52 15.08 -5.82
C THR A 63 13.34 15.91 -7.09
N ALA A 64 12.31 16.76 -7.16
CA ALA A 64 12.01 17.61 -8.31
C ALA A 64 12.78 18.94 -8.27
N ALA A 65 13.44 19.30 -9.37
CA ALA A 65 14.13 20.59 -9.51
C ALA A 65 13.24 21.69 -10.13
N ALA A 66 12.21 21.30 -10.88
CA ALA A 66 11.28 22.20 -11.57
C ALA A 66 9.85 21.66 -11.53
N ILE A 67 8.86 22.50 -11.85
CA ILE A 67 7.45 22.12 -11.92
C ILE A 67 7.14 21.57 -13.30
N GLU A 68 7.08 20.24 -13.40
CA GLU A 68 6.82 19.49 -14.64
C GLU A 68 6.02 18.22 -14.34
N THR A 69 5.48 17.58 -15.37
CA THR A 69 4.68 16.36 -15.18
C THR A 69 5.50 15.27 -14.48
N GLY A 70 4.84 14.49 -13.63
CA GLY A 70 5.45 13.43 -12.84
C GLY A 70 5.94 13.83 -11.44
N ILE A 71 6.01 15.13 -11.10
CA ILE A 71 6.36 15.53 -9.72
C ILE A 71 5.25 15.18 -8.72
N GLY A 72 5.61 15.07 -7.44
CA GLY A 72 4.66 14.87 -6.34
C GLY A 72 3.91 16.13 -5.93
N GLU A 73 2.77 15.96 -5.27
CA GLU A 73 1.93 17.07 -4.76
C GLU A 73 2.69 17.96 -3.78
N CYS A 74 3.42 17.36 -2.84
CA CYS A 74 4.20 18.12 -1.88
C CYS A 74 5.48 18.74 -2.47
N ASP A 75 6.01 18.19 -3.56
CA ASP A 75 7.07 18.85 -4.32
C ASP A 75 6.55 20.11 -5.01
N LEU A 76 5.32 20.11 -5.52
CA LEU A 76 4.71 21.33 -6.06
C LEU A 76 4.63 22.43 -4.99
N VAL A 77 4.17 22.11 -3.78
CA VAL A 77 4.08 23.09 -2.68
C VAL A 77 5.46 23.63 -2.32
N ARG A 78 6.46 22.75 -2.21
CA ARG A 78 7.85 23.14 -1.94
C ARG A 78 8.40 24.06 -3.03
N LEU A 79 8.17 23.74 -4.30
CA LEU A 79 8.65 24.51 -5.45
C LEU A 79 7.92 25.84 -5.62
N LYS A 80 6.61 25.91 -5.34
CA LYS A 80 5.86 27.17 -5.32
C LYS A 80 6.21 28.04 -4.10
N GLY A 81 6.72 27.44 -3.02
CA GLY A 81 7.18 28.14 -1.82
C GLY A 81 6.08 28.81 -0.99
N ARG A 82 4.81 28.51 -1.30
CA ARG A 82 3.63 29.05 -0.64
C ARG A 82 2.50 28.02 -0.66
N PRO A 83 1.54 28.08 0.29
CA PRO A 83 0.39 27.18 0.25
C PRO A 83 -0.45 27.42 -1.00
N PRO A 84 -1.15 26.39 -1.50
CA PRO A 84 -2.10 26.54 -2.60
C PRO A 84 -3.26 27.46 -2.21
N THR A 85 -3.87 28.08 -3.21
CA THR A 85 -5.06 28.92 -3.02
C THR A 85 -6.29 28.07 -2.71
N ASP A 86 -6.42 26.94 -3.40
CA ASP A 86 -7.49 25.98 -3.20
C ASP A 86 -7.02 24.58 -3.60
N VAL A 87 -7.58 23.55 -2.96
CA VAL A 87 -7.28 22.14 -3.22
C VAL A 87 -8.57 21.32 -3.23
N LEU A 88 -8.82 20.67 -4.35
CA LEU A 88 -9.91 19.71 -4.48
C LEU A 88 -9.32 18.30 -4.53
N VAL A 89 -9.60 17.50 -3.52
CA VAL A 89 -9.23 16.09 -3.45
C VAL A 89 -10.44 15.24 -3.79
N GLY A 90 -10.28 14.29 -4.70
CA GLY A 90 -11.32 13.34 -5.07
C GLY A 90 -10.74 11.99 -5.50
N GLU A 91 -11.63 11.11 -5.94
CA GLU A 91 -11.28 9.84 -6.56
C GLU A 91 -11.92 9.80 -7.96
N GLY A 92 -11.10 9.50 -8.96
CA GLY A 92 -11.53 9.28 -10.33
C GLY A 92 -11.28 7.84 -10.78
N ARG A 93 -11.33 7.61 -12.09
CA ARG A 93 -11.22 6.25 -12.66
C ARG A 93 -9.87 5.59 -12.38
N SER A 94 -8.84 6.40 -12.26
CA SER A 94 -7.46 5.94 -12.09
C SER A 94 -7.01 5.96 -10.62
N GLY A 95 -7.91 6.23 -9.67
CA GLY A 95 -7.58 6.34 -8.25
C GLY A 95 -7.69 7.79 -7.75
N ARG A 96 -6.75 8.22 -6.91
CA ARG A 96 -6.81 9.53 -6.26
C ARG A 96 -6.50 10.64 -7.25
N GLU A 97 -7.38 11.62 -7.34
CA GLU A 97 -7.22 12.80 -8.20
C GLU A 97 -7.20 14.06 -7.33
N VAL A 98 -6.27 14.97 -7.62
CA VAL A 98 -6.16 16.24 -6.90
C VAL A 98 -6.04 17.39 -7.88
N GLN A 99 -6.82 18.42 -7.65
CA GLN A 99 -6.73 19.68 -8.37
C GLN A 99 -6.20 20.73 -7.41
N VAL A 100 -5.07 21.34 -7.76
CA VAL A 100 -4.42 22.35 -6.93
C VAL A 100 -4.43 23.67 -7.69
N LEU A 101 -5.08 24.68 -7.11
CA LEU A 101 -5.15 26.03 -7.68
C LEU A 101 -4.10 26.92 -7.02
N TYR A 102 -3.33 27.62 -7.85
CA TYR A 102 -2.54 28.78 -7.44
C TYR A 102 -3.05 30.01 -8.18
N THR A 103 -3.55 30.99 -7.43
CA THR A 103 -3.90 32.31 -7.97
C THR A 103 -2.78 33.29 -7.69
N GLU A 104 -2.41 34.08 -8.70
CA GLU A 104 -1.50 35.21 -8.64
C GLU A 104 -2.20 36.45 -9.23
N PRO A 105 -1.79 37.67 -8.86
CA PRO A 105 -2.34 38.86 -9.49
C PRO A 105 -2.13 38.82 -11.01
N GLY A 106 -3.22 38.62 -11.76
CA GLY A 106 -3.20 38.53 -13.22
C GLY A 106 -2.93 37.15 -13.82
N ALA A 107 -2.77 36.09 -13.02
CA ALA A 107 -2.59 34.72 -13.51
C ALA A 107 -3.25 33.67 -12.60
N LYS A 108 -3.70 32.57 -13.20
CA LYS A 108 -4.21 31.40 -12.47
C LYS A 108 -3.53 30.16 -13.03
N GLU A 109 -3.10 29.27 -12.16
CA GLU A 109 -2.53 27.99 -12.56
C GLU A 109 -3.28 26.86 -11.84
N LEU A 110 -3.75 25.89 -12.60
CA LEU A 110 -4.42 24.68 -12.11
C LEU A 110 -3.55 23.47 -12.42
N TYR A 111 -3.19 22.76 -11.37
CA TYR A 111 -2.33 21.57 -11.42
C TYR A 111 -3.16 20.34 -11.12
N PHE A 112 -3.14 19.37 -12.03
CA PHE A 112 -3.92 18.15 -11.91
C PHE A 112 -3.00 16.99 -11.58
N PHE A 113 -3.27 16.29 -10.48
CA PHE A 113 -2.53 15.12 -10.05
C PHE A 113 -3.39 13.88 -10.16
N VAL A 114 -2.76 12.78 -10.57
CA VAL A 114 -3.32 11.43 -10.52
C VAL A 114 -2.35 10.57 -9.74
N ASN A 115 -2.82 9.96 -8.64
CA ASN A 115 -2.00 9.11 -7.77
C ASN A 115 -0.67 9.77 -7.34
N ASN A 116 -0.73 11.02 -6.86
CA ASN A 116 0.43 11.80 -6.42
C ASN A 116 1.50 12.03 -7.50
N ARG A 117 1.08 12.11 -8.76
CA ARG A 117 1.92 12.48 -9.90
C ARG A 117 1.25 13.57 -10.71
N LEU A 118 1.97 14.64 -11.00
CA LEU A 118 1.45 15.75 -11.80
C LEU A 118 1.17 15.24 -13.22
N ASP A 119 -0.08 15.27 -13.63
CA ASP A 119 -0.55 14.83 -14.94
C ASP A 119 -0.48 15.98 -15.95
N ARG A 120 -1.00 17.15 -15.58
CA ARG A 120 -1.07 18.32 -16.46
C ARG A 120 -1.22 19.63 -15.71
N ILE A 121 -0.97 20.72 -16.43
CA ILE A 121 -1.02 22.10 -15.96
C ILE A 121 -1.92 22.91 -16.89
N VAL A 122 -2.83 23.71 -16.32
CA VAL A 122 -3.71 24.65 -17.03
C VAL A 122 -3.41 26.06 -16.55
N ARG A 123 -3.30 27.02 -17.46
CA ARG A 123 -2.96 28.43 -17.20
C ARG A 123 -3.95 29.36 -17.92
#